data_AF-A0A126PHE5-F1
#
_entry.id   AF-A0A126PHE5-F1
#
_cell.length_a   1.000
_cell.length_b   1.000
_cell.length_c   1.000
_cell.angle_alpha   90.00
_cell.angle_beta   90.00
_cell.angle_gamma   90.00
#
_symmetry.space_group_name_H-M   'P 1'
#
loop_
_entity.id
_entity.type
_entity.pdbx_description
1 polymer ?
#
loop_
_entity_poly.entity_id
_entity_poly.type
_entity_poly.pdbx_seq_one_letter_code
_entity_poly.pdbx_strand_id
1 'polypeptide(L)'
;MADLDIHNSYTLRNWVSLYQLKVQTGLFVSPAMTRTQKRDILALQQRNEELEQTLQQANLLILALHTLIGVAEQELQLPIRKKSGTKRS
;
A
#
# COMPACT_ATOMS: atom_id res chain seq x y z
N MET A 1 17.53 10.05 -16.20
CA MET A 1 17.59 10.07 -17.68
C MET A 1 18.70 9.16 -18.22
N ALA A 2 19.83 8.98 -17.51
CA ALA A 2 20.84 7.97 -17.87
C ALA A 2 20.35 6.51 -17.75
N ASP A 3 19.48 6.21 -16.77
CA ASP A 3 18.92 4.86 -16.57
C ASP A 3 18.01 4.34 -17.70
N LEU A 4 17.50 5.23 -18.57
CA LEU A 4 16.62 4.86 -19.67
C LEU A 4 17.32 4.90 -21.03
N ASP A 5 18.61 5.27 -21.06
CA ASP A 5 19.37 5.52 -22.30
C ASP A 5 18.68 6.52 -23.25
N ILE A 6 17.87 7.44 -22.71
CA ILE A 6 17.18 8.48 -23.48
C ILE A 6 17.88 9.81 -23.20
N HIS A 7 18.68 10.26 -24.17
CA HIS A 7 19.48 11.48 -24.05
C HIS A 7 18.68 12.78 -24.30
N ASN A 8 17.42 12.69 -24.75
CA ASN A 8 16.59 13.86 -25.06
C ASN A 8 15.21 13.80 -24.41
N SER A 9 14.94 14.77 -23.53
CA SER A 9 13.65 14.93 -22.86
C SER A 9 12.48 15.21 -23.82
N TYR A 10 12.76 15.80 -24.99
CA TYR A 10 11.78 16.05 -26.04
C TYR A 10 11.23 14.73 -26.62
N THR A 11 12.09 13.71 -26.78
CA THR A 11 11.68 12.39 -27.25
C THR A 11 10.65 11.78 -26.32
N LEU A 12 10.88 11.89 -25.00
CA LEU A 12 9.94 11.38 -24.00
C LEU A 12 8.61 12.14 -24.04
N ARG A 13 8.63 13.48 -24.11
CA ARG A 13 7.40 14.29 -24.20
C ARG A 13 6.60 13.98 -25.47
N ASN A 14 7.28 13.82 -26.60
CA ASN A 14 6.65 13.47 -27.87
C ASN A 14 6.01 12.08 -27.80
N TRP A 15 6.72 11.08 -27.27
CA TRP A 15 6.15 9.74 -27.07
C TRP A 15 4.95 9.76 -26.14
N VAL A 16 5.03 10.45 -24.99
CA VAL A 16 3.88 10.61 -24.08
C VAL A 16 2.67 11.19 -24.82
N SER A 17 2.85 12.29 -25.56
CA SER A 17 1.77 12.91 -26.32
C SER A 17 1.18 11.98 -27.39
N LEU A 18 2.02 11.27 -28.14
CA LEU A 18 1.59 10.37 -29.20
C LEU A 18 0.83 9.15 -28.67
N TYR A 19 1.32 8.53 -27.60
CA TYR A 19 0.65 7.37 -27.01
C TYR A 19 -0.59 7.78 -26.21
N GLN A 20 -0.59 8.94 -25.56
CA GLN A 20 -1.78 9.50 -24.92
C GLN A 20 -2.90 9.73 -25.92
N LEU A 21 -2.59 10.30 -27.09
CA LEU A 21 -3.56 10.47 -28.16
C LEU A 21 -4.11 9.12 -28.63
N LYS A 22 -3.24 8.12 -28.87
CA LYS A 22 -3.65 6.77 -29.28
C LYS A 22 -4.57 6.07 -28.27
N VAL A 23 -4.33 6.29 -26.97
CA VAL A 23 -5.19 5.78 -25.90
C VAL A 23 -6.55 6.48 -25.89
N GLN A 24 -6.57 7.82 -26.01
CA GLN A 24 -7.81 8.61 -26.04
C GLN A 24 -8.68 8.28 -27.26
N THR A 25 -8.07 8.03 -28.41
CA THR A 25 -8.78 7.66 -29.65
C THR A 25 -9.16 6.18 -29.71
N GLY A 26 -8.90 5.38 -28.66
CA GLY A 26 -9.21 3.95 -28.62
C GLY A 26 -8.42 3.08 -29.60
N LEU A 27 -7.36 3.64 -30.21
CA LEU A 27 -6.44 2.93 -31.11
C LEU A 27 -5.47 2.02 -30.35
N PHE A 28 -5.42 2.16 -29.02
CA PHE A 28 -4.74 1.25 -28.13
C PHE A 28 -5.73 0.23 -27.56
N VAL A 29 -5.70 -0.99 -28.08
CA VAL A 29 -6.42 -2.13 -27.52
C VAL A 29 -5.43 -2.92 -26.66
N SER A 30 -5.63 -2.90 -25.34
CA SER A 30 -4.88 -3.81 -24.47
C SER A 30 -5.17 -5.25 -24.89
N PRO A 31 -4.16 -6.12 -25.07
CA PRO A 31 -4.42 -7.51 -25.37
C PRO A 31 -5.30 -8.12 -24.28
N ALA A 32 -6.27 -8.94 -24.70
CA ALA A 32 -7.12 -9.65 -23.77
C ALA A 32 -6.24 -10.54 -22.87
N MET A 33 -6.44 -10.43 -21.55
CA MET A 33 -5.68 -11.23 -20.59
C MET A 33 -5.83 -12.73 -20.87
N THR A 34 -4.74 -13.47 -20.73
CA THR A 34 -4.75 -14.93 -20.86
C THR A 34 -5.54 -15.57 -19.73
N ARG A 35 -6.01 -16.80 -19.92
CA ARG A 35 -6.78 -17.53 -18.88
C ARG A 35 -5.97 -17.71 -17.58
N THR A 36 -4.66 -17.89 -17.69
CA THR A 36 -3.76 -18.00 -16.52
C THR A 36 -3.68 -16.68 -15.77
N GLN A 37 -3.45 -15.56 -16.47
CA GLN A 37 -3.40 -14.22 -15.86
C GLN A 37 -4.70 -13.88 -15.13
N LYS A 38 -5.87 -14.23 -15.70
CA LYS A 38 -7.17 -14.03 -15.04
C LYS A 38 -7.28 -14.82 -13.74
N ARG A 39 -6.84 -16.08 -13.74
CA ARG A 39 -6.85 -16.93 -12.53
C ARG A 39 -5.90 -16.37 -11.47
N ASP A 40 -4.73 -15.92 -11.87
CA ASP A 40 -3.74 -15.36 -10.96
C ASP A 40 -4.24 -14.05 -10.33
N ILE A 41 -4.93 -13.19 -11.09
CA ILE A 41 -5.57 -11.98 -10.56
C ILE A 41 -6.63 -12.33 -9.52
N LEU A 42 -7.48 -13.33 -9.77
CA LEU A 42 -8.49 -13.76 -8.80
C LEU A 42 -7.85 -14.28 -7.51
N ALA A 43 -6.79 -15.09 -7.61
CA ALA A 43 -6.06 -15.58 -6.45
C ALA A 43 -5.38 -14.44 -5.67
N LEU A 44 -4.83 -13.44 -6.38
CA LEU A 44 -4.25 -12.24 -5.76
C LEU A 44 -5.31 -11.39 -5.06
N GLN A 45 -6.50 -11.25 -5.66
CA GLN A 45 -7.62 -10.52 -5.05
C GLN A 45 -8.07 -11.18 -3.74
N GLN A 46 -8.28 -12.49 -3.74
CA GLN A 46 -8.64 -13.24 -2.53
C GLN A 46 -7.60 -13.06 -1.43
N ARG A 47 -6.31 -13.20 -1.77
CA ARG A 47 -5.23 -13.00 -0.81
C ARG A 47 -5.20 -11.56 -0.26
N ASN A 48 -5.46 -10.55 -1.09
CA ASN A 48 -5.50 -9.18 -0.63
C ASN A 48 -6.65 -8.95 0.35
N GLU A 49 -7.83 -9.49 0.08
CA GLU A 49 -8.98 -9.41 0.99
C GLU A 49 -8.68 -10.07 2.35
N GLU A 50 -8.05 -11.25 2.35
CA GLU A 50 -7.64 -11.93 3.59
C GLU A 50 -6.61 -11.10 4.38
N LEU A 51 -5.64 -10.49 3.68
CA LEU A 51 -4.61 -9.65 4.29
C LEU A 51 -5.21 -8.37 4.89
N GLU A 52 -6.16 -7.74 4.20
CA GLU A 52 -6.86 -6.56 4.67
C GLU A 52 -7.68 -6.86 5.93
N GLN A 53 -8.41 -7.98 5.95
CA GLN A 53 -9.16 -8.42 7.14
C GLN A 53 -8.23 -8.68 8.33
N THR A 54 -7.12 -9.38 8.09
CA THR A 54 -6.12 -9.66 9.13
C THR A 54 -5.52 -8.37 9.69
N LEU A 55 -5.23 -7.40 8.82
CA LEU A 55 -4.71 -6.09 9.22
C LEU A 55 -5.73 -5.30 10.05
N GLN A 56 -7.00 -5.31 9.66
CA GLN A 56 -8.08 -4.68 10.43
C GLN A 56 -8.20 -5.30 11.83
N GLN A 57 -8.18 -6.63 11.92
CA GLN A 57 -8.26 -7.34 13.20
C GLN A 57 -7.05 -7.03 14.09
N ALA A 58 -5.84 -7.00 13.53
CA ALA A 58 -4.64 -6.64 14.28
C ALA A 58 -4.72 -5.21 14.83
N ASN A 59 -5.17 -4.25 14.01
CA ASN A 59 -5.35 -2.86 14.44
C ASN A 59 -6.38 -2.72 15.56
N LEU A 60 -7.49 -3.45 15.48
CA LEU A 60 -8.51 -3.46 16.52
C LEU A 60 -7.96 -4.03 17.83
N LEU A 61 -7.20 -5.13 17.77
CA LEU A 61 -6.56 -5.73 18.94
C LEU A 61 -5.53 -4.78 19.58
N ILE A 62 -4.72 -4.10 18.76
CA ILE A 62 -3.77 -3.09 19.25
C ILE A 62 -4.50 -1.97 19.98
N LEU A 63 -5.60 -1.45 19.41
CA LEU A 63 -6.41 -0.40 20.03
C LEU A 63 -7.02 -0.86 21.35
N ALA A 64 -7.61 -2.06 21.38
CA ALA A 64 -8.20 -2.63 22.59
C ALA A 64 -7.14 -2.78 23.70
N LEU A 65 -5.97 -3.32 23.38
CA LEU A 65 -4.85 -3.45 24.33
C LEU A 65 -4.40 -2.08 24.84
N HIS A 66 -4.24 -1.09 23.95
CA HIS A 66 -3.88 0.27 24.36
C HIS A 66 -4.90 0.86 25.34
N THR A 67 -6.18 0.64 25.07
CA THR A 67 -7.29 1.12 25.91
C THR A 67 -7.29 0.44 27.28
N LEU A 68 -7.14 -0.89 27.31
CA LEU A 68 -7.05 -1.66 28.55
C LEU A 68 -5.84 -1.24 29.40
N ILE A 69 -4.69 -0.99 28.76
CA ILE A 69 -3.50 -0.46 29.46
C ILE A 69 -3.82 0.91 30.06
N GLY A 70 -4.49 1.79 29.32
CA GLY A 70 -4.91 3.11 29.82
C GLY A 70 -5.81 3.01 31.05
N VAL A 71 -6.85 2.16 30.99
CA VAL A 71 -7.76 1.92 32.12
C VAL A 71 -6.99 1.37 33.34
N ALA A 72 -6.12 0.37 33.13
CA ALA A 72 -5.33 -0.21 34.22
C ALA A 72 -4.36 0.79 34.87
N GLU A 73 -3.75 1.68 34.08
CA GLU A 73 -2.84 2.71 34.60
C GLU A 73 -3.59 3.84 35.32
N GLN A 74 -4.73 4.28 34.78
CA GLN A 74 -5.47 5.43 35.30
C GLN A 74 -6.38 5.07 36.48
N GLU A 75 -7.14 3.98 36.37
CA GLU A 75 -8.14 3.60 37.38
C GLU A 75 -7.56 2.67 38.44
N LEU A 76 -6.71 1.72 38.02
CA LEU A 76 -6.15 0.69 38.92
C LEU A 76 -4.73 1.03 39.41
N GLN A 77 -4.13 2.11 38.91
CA GLN A 77 -2.78 2.57 39.27
C GLN A 77 -1.69 1.50 39.07
N LEU A 78 -1.91 0.55 38.15
CA LEU A 78 -0.97 -0.51 37.82
C LEU A 78 0.05 0.02 36.79
N PRO A 79 1.35 0.11 37.11
CA PRO A 79 2.34 0.63 36.16
C PRO A 79 2.72 -0.43 35.12
N ILE A 80 2.06 -0.43 33.97
CA ILE A 80 2.30 -1.40 32.89
C ILE A 80 3.39 -0.90 31.92
N ARG A 81 3.30 0.36 31.47
CA ARG A 81 4.29 0.94 30.55
C ARG A 81 5.57 1.33 31.27
N LYS A 82 6.70 1.16 30.58
CA LYS A 82 7.96 1.76 31.06
C LYS A 82 7.82 3.28 31.08
N LYS A 83 8.15 3.88 32.23
CA LYS A 83 8.30 5.33 32.34
C LYS A 83 9.39 5.80 31.37
N SER A 84 9.17 6.93 30.71
CA SER A 84 10.19 7.54 29.85
C SER A 84 11.46 7.75 30.67
N GLY A 85 12.56 7.13 30.24
CA GLY A 85 13.85 7.37 30.87
C GLY A 85 14.32 8.81 30.64
N THR A 86 15.25 9.28 31.46
CA THR A 86 15.94 10.56 31.24
C THR A 86 16.55 10.57 29.84
N LYS A 87 16.13 11.51 28.98
CA LYS A 87 16.80 11.77 27.69
C LYS A 87 18.28 11.99 27.99
N ARG A 88 19.15 11.13 27.45
CA ARG A 88 20.60 11.39 27.50
C ARG A 88 20.86 12.59 26.57
N SER A 89 21.37 13.68 27.14
CA SER A 89 21.90 14.85 26.45
C SER A 89 23.15 14.50 25.65
#